data_AF-A0A954NAY1-F1
#
_entry.id   AF-A0A954NAY1-F1
#
_cell.length_a   1.000
_cell.length_b   1.000
_cell.length_c   1.000
_cell.angle_alpha   90.00
_cell.angle_beta   90.00
_cell.angle_gamma   90.00
#
_symmetry.space_group_name_H-M   'P 1'
#
loop_
_entity.id
_entity.type
_entity.pdbx_description
1 polymer ?
#
loop_
_entity_poly.entity_id
_entity_poly.type
_entity_poly.pdbx_seq_one_letter_code
_entity_poly.pdbx_strand_id
1 'polypeptide(L)'
;MDFRDEHVQVLLSVGDVIRNISVFRPREVKLSGIQLLDVEIGVVETQLREAGFNVEACDAGLWLPSEKVVLVVVDGRIDGVQIETI
;
A
#
# COMPACT_ATOMS: atom_id res chain seq x y z
N MET A 1 10.51 9.95 -23.92
CA MET A 1 11.39 9.61 -22.79
C MET A 1 10.64 8.61 -21.95
N ASP A 2 11.21 7.44 -21.67
CA ASP A 2 10.55 6.43 -20.86
C ASP A 2 11.01 6.61 -19.41
N PHE A 3 10.06 6.73 -18.49
CA PHE A 3 10.34 6.65 -17.06
C PHE A 3 9.97 5.25 -16.58
N ARG A 4 10.94 4.57 -15.98
CA ARG A 4 10.78 3.22 -15.43
C ARG A 4 11.30 3.23 -13.99
N ASP A 5 10.37 3.01 -13.08
CA ASP A 5 10.65 2.63 -11.70
C ASP A 5 10.35 1.12 -11.56
N GLU A 6 10.83 0.48 -10.50
CA GLU A 6 10.71 -0.97 -10.25
C GLU A 6 9.25 -1.46 -10.34
N HIS A 7 8.29 -0.58 -10.08
CA HIS A 7 6.86 -0.87 -10.09
C HIS A 7 6.01 0.07 -10.97
N VAL A 8 6.62 1.01 -11.68
CA VAL A 8 5.89 2.01 -12.48
C VAL A 8 6.52 2.17 -13.85
N GLN A 9 5.73 1.93 -14.89
CA GLN A 9 6.11 2.22 -16.26
C GLN A 9 5.27 3.38 -16.80
N VAL A 10 5.94 4.45 -17.25
CA VAL A 10 5.31 5.58 -17.91
C VAL A 10 5.82 5.69 -19.35
N LEU A 11 4.89 5.71 -20.31
CA LEU A 11 5.18 5.87 -21.73
C LEU A 11 4.74 7.26 -22.21
N LEU A 12 5.71 8.07 -22.62
CA LEU A 12 5.50 9.41 -23.17
C LEU A 12 5.51 9.38 -24.71
N SER A 13 4.54 10.03 -25.33
CA SER A 13 4.55 10.28 -26.79
C SER A 13 5.42 11.49 -27.15
N VAL A 14 5.74 11.66 -28.44
CA VAL A 14 6.29 12.92 -28.96
C VAL A 14 5.30 14.05 -28.68
N GLY A 15 5.71 15.04 -27.88
CA GLY A 15 4.90 16.20 -27.47
C GLY A 15 4.43 16.22 -26.00
N ASP A 16 5.17 15.58 -25.07
CA ASP A 16 4.93 15.62 -23.61
C ASP A 16 3.58 15.10 -23.10
N VAL A 17 2.82 14.39 -23.95
CA VAL A 17 1.56 13.76 -23.54
C VAL A 17 1.81 12.36 -23.01
N ILE A 18 1.42 12.11 -21.75
CA ILE A 18 1.37 10.78 -21.13
C ILE A 18 0.24 9.99 -21.80
N ARG A 19 0.58 8.88 -22.47
CA ARG A 19 -0.42 8.00 -23.09
C ARG A 19 -0.78 6.79 -22.23
N ASN A 20 0.16 6.31 -21.42
CA ASN A 20 -0.04 5.12 -20.61
C ASN A 20 0.79 5.21 -19.33
N ILE A 21 0.14 4.88 -18.20
CA ILE A 21 0.77 4.62 -16.91
C ILE A 21 0.35 3.21 -16.51
N SER A 22 1.34 2.33 -16.33
CA SER A 22 1.14 0.97 -15.82
C SER A 22 1.82 0.86 -14.46
N VAL A 23 1.04 0.53 -13.43
CA VAL A 23 1.53 0.35 -12.04
C VAL A 23 1.44 -1.14 -11.69
N PHE A 24 2.59 -1.77 -11.48
CA PHE A 24 2.70 -3.17 -11.10
C PHE A 24 2.78 -3.28 -9.59
N ARG A 25 1.60 -3.39 -8.95
CA ARG A 25 1.53 -3.61 -7.49
C ARG A 25 1.73 -5.09 -7.16
N PRO A 26 2.41 -5.41 -6.04
CA PRO A 26 2.43 -6.77 -5.52
C PRO A 26 1.00 -7.25 -5.28
N ARG A 27 0.69 -8.49 -5.69
CA ARG A 27 -0.64 -9.10 -5.50
C ARG A 27 -0.91 -9.47 -4.04
N GLU A 28 0.15 -9.61 -3.26
CA GLU A 28 0.13 -10.12 -1.90
C GLU A 28 1.21 -9.42 -1.08
N VAL A 29 0.82 -8.90 0.07
CA VAL A 29 1.74 -8.35 1.08
C VAL A 29 1.26 -8.92 2.40
N LYS A 30 2.17 -9.62 3.09
CA LYS A 30 1.89 -10.31 4.34
C LYS A 30 2.71 -9.76 5.49
N LEU A 31 2.08 -9.63 6.65
CA LEU A 31 2.74 -9.31 7.92
C LEU A 31 2.33 -10.35 8.96
N SER A 32 3.30 -11.10 9.49
CA SER A 32 3.04 -12.22 10.42
C SER A 32 1.98 -13.22 9.92
N GLY A 33 1.96 -13.47 8.61
CA GLY A 33 1.00 -14.38 7.96
C GLY A 33 -0.36 -13.76 7.62
N ILE A 34 -0.63 -12.51 8.04
CA ILE A 34 -1.85 -11.76 7.72
C ILE A 34 -1.70 -11.12 6.35
N GLN A 35 -2.64 -11.39 5.44
CA GLN A 35 -2.74 -10.68 4.16
C GLN A 35 -3.22 -9.24 4.39
N LEU A 36 -2.45 -8.28 3.90
CA LEU A 36 -2.75 -6.86 4.08
C LEU A 36 -3.55 -6.29 2.91
N LEU A 37 -3.10 -6.48 1.67
CA LEU A 37 -3.72 -5.88 0.48
C LEU A 37 -5.05 -6.53 0.09
N ASP A 38 -5.97 -5.72 -0.43
CA ASP A 38 -7.31 -6.10 -0.91
C ASP A 38 -8.18 -6.78 0.17
N VAL A 39 -7.94 -6.42 1.43
CA VAL A 39 -8.74 -6.86 2.58
C VAL A 39 -9.43 -5.64 3.19
N GLU A 40 -10.64 -5.84 3.70
CA GLU A 40 -11.39 -4.80 4.41
C GLU A 40 -10.63 -4.32 5.65
N ILE A 41 -10.60 -3.00 5.84
CA ILE A 41 -9.83 -2.35 6.91
C ILE A 41 -10.16 -2.92 8.30
N GLY A 42 -11.44 -3.15 8.62
CA GLY A 42 -11.86 -3.66 9.92
C GLY A 42 -11.42 -5.10 10.17
N VAL A 43 -11.32 -5.91 9.12
CA VAL A 43 -10.81 -7.28 9.20
C VAL A 43 -9.31 -7.27 9.48
N VAL A 44 -8.55 -6.47 8.72
CA VAL A 44 -7.10 -6.32 8.91
C VAL A 44 -6.77 -5.76 10.29
N GLU A 45 -7.47 -4.70 10.71
CA GLU A 45 -7.26 -4.11 12.03
C GLU A 45 -7.48 -5.13 13.15
N THR A 46 -8.56 -5.91 13.07
CA THR A 46 -8.86 -6.96 14.05
C THR A 46 -7.76 -8.00 14.08
N GLN A 47 -7.36 -8.53 12.92
CA GLN A 47 -6.31 -9.55 12.81
C GLN A 47 -4.97 -9.05 13.34
N LEU A 48 -4.60 -7.81 13.07
CA LEU A 48 -3.37 -7.20 13.56
C LEU A 48 -3.39 -7.04 15.09
N ARG A 49 -4.50 -6.54 15.65
CA ARG A 49 -4.65 -6.41 17.11
C ARG A 49 -4.60 -7.78 17.81
N GLU A 50 -5.26 -8.79 17.24
CA GLU A 50 -5.22 -10.17 17.76
C GLU A 50 -3.82 -10.79 17.67
N ALA A 51 -3.04 -10.44 16.65
CA ALA A 51 -1.64 -10.84 16.52
C ALA A 51 -0.67 -10.01 17.40
N GLY A 52 -1.18 -9.06 18.19
CA GLY A 52 -0.41 -8.29 19.17
C GLY A 52 0.23 -7.01 18.62
N PHE A 53 -0.14 -6.57 17.42
CA PHE A 53 0.33 -5.30 16.86
C PHE A 53 -0.38 -4.10 17.50
N ASN A 54 0.36 -3.02 17.70
CA ASN A 54 -0.26 -1.73 17.99
C ASN A 54 -0.71 -1.10 16.67
N VAL A 55 -2.02 -0.81 16.58
CA VAL A 55 -2.63 -0.23 15.39
C VAL A 55 -3.35 1.06 15.78
N GLU A 56 -3.02 2.13 15.05
CA GLU A 56 -3.56 3.47 15.25
C GLU A 56 -4.25 3.94 13.97
N ALA A 57 -5.41 4.59 14.08
CA ALA A 57 -6.05 5.20 12.92
C ALA A 57 -5.30 6.47 12.51
N CYS A 58 -5.14 6.69 11.21
CA CYS A 58 -4.56 7.91 10.65
C CYS A 58 -5.36 8.38 9.42
N ASP A 59 -5.04 9.58 8.92
CA ASP A 59 -5.78 10.19 7.80
C ASP A 59 -5.81 9.32 6.53
N ALA A 60 -4.75 8.53 6.31
CA ALA A 60 -4.61 7.67 5.14
C ALA A 60 -5.06 6.21 5.38
N GLY A 61 -5.37 5.80 6.62
CA GLY A 61 -5.75 4.43 6.96
C GLY A 61 -5.29 3.99 8.35
N LEU A 62 -4.42 2.98 8.41
CA LEU A 62 -3.91 2.42 9.67
C LEU A 62 -2.39 2.60 9.77
N TRP A 63 -1.93 3.08 10.92
CA TRP A 63 -0.52 3.20 11.28
C TRP A 63 -0.10 2.09 12.24
N LEU A 64 1.02 1.44 11.94
CA LEU A 64 1.68 0.44 12.76
C LEU A 64 3.04 1.01 13.21
N PRO A 65 3.10 1.69 14.38
CA PRO A 65 4.28 2.47 14.77
C PRO A 65 5.55 1.64 14.95
N SER A 66 5.41 0.43 15.51
CA SER A 66 6.56 -0.43 15.83
C SER A 66 7.21 -0.98 14.57
N GLU A 67 6.41 -1.20 13.54
CA GLU A 67 6.79 -1.72 12.22
C GLU A 67 7.16 -0.59 11.26
N LYS A 68 6.83 0.66 11.61
CA LYS A 68 6.94 1.84 10.76
C LYS A 68 6.19 1.67 9.44
N VAL A 69 4.98 1.11 9.52
CA VAL A 69 4.17 0.79 8.34
C VAL A 69 2.84 1.56 8.36
N VAL A 70 2.54 2.29 7.29
CA VAL A 70 1.20 2.83 7.01
C VAL A 70 0.49 1.91 6.03
N LEU A 71 -0.69 1.42 6.41
CA LEU A 71 -1.63 0.76 5.51
C LEU A 71 -2.59 1.82 4.95
N VAL A 72 -2.56 1.99 3.63
CA VAL A 72 -3.36 2.99 2.93
C VAL A 72 -4.69 2.41 2.53
N VAL A 73 -5.77 3.12 2.87
CA VAL A 73 -7.15 2.66 2.66
C VAL A 73 -7.78 3.42 1.49
N VAL A 74 -8.36 2.68 0.55
CA VAL A 74 -9.17 3.19 -0.55
C VAL A 74 -10.45 2.37 -0.61
N ASP A 75 -11.61 3.04 -0.65
CA ASP A 75 -12.93 2.40 -0.68
C ASP A 75 -13.14 1.34 0.42
N GLY A 76 -12.58 1.59 1.61
CA GLY A 76 -12.71 0.72 2.79
C GLY A 76 -11.80 -0.51 2.80
N ARG A 77 -10.90 -0.65 1.82
CA ARG A 77 -9.93 -1.74 1.71
C ARG A 77 -8.50 -1.23 1.72
N ILE A 78 -7.56 -2.07 2.16
CA ILE A 78 -6.14 -1.72 2.06
C ILE A 78 -5.68 -1.83 0.61
N ASP A 79 -5.29 -0.70 0.02
CA ASP A 79 -4.82 -0.60 -1.37
C ASP A 79 -3.30 -0.43 -1.48
N GLY A 80 -2.65 -0.03 -0.38
CA GLY A 80 -1.22 0.23 -0.34
C GLY A 80 -0.59 -0.01 1.02
N VAL A 81 0.71 -0.25 1.00
CA VAL A 81 1.56 -0.36 2.19
C VAL A 81 2.76 0.56 1.98
N GLN A 82 2.97 1.49 2.90
CA GLN A 82 4.10 2.40 2.92
C GLN A 82 4.98 2.08 4.12
N ILE A 83 6.28 1.96 3.89
CA ILE A 83 7.28 1.79 4.94
C ILE A 83 7.95 3.15 5.16
N GLU A 84 7.93 3.66 6.39
CA GLU A 84 8.66 4.87 6.75
C GLU A 84 10.11 4.52 7.11
N THR A 85 11.04 4.90 6.24
CA THR A 85 12.47 4.93 6.56
C THR A 85 12.79 6.17 7.37
N ILE A 86 13.47 5.98 8.52
CA ILE A 86 14.10 7.05 9.31
C ILE A 86 15.45 7.39 8.70
#